data_AF-A0A5D3BUD9-F1
#
_entry.id   AF-A0A5D3BUD9-F1
#
_cell.length_a   1.000
_cell.length_b   1.000
_cell.length_c   1.000
_cell.angle_alpha   90.00
_cell.angle_beta   90.00
_cell.angle_gamma   90.00
#
_symmetry.space_group_name_H-M   'P 1'
#
loop_
_entity.id
_entity.type
_entity.pdbx_description
1 polymer ?
#
loop_
_entity_poly.entity_id
_entity_poly.type
_entity_poly.pdbx_seq_one_letter_code
_entity_poly.pdbx_strand_id
1 'polypeptide(L)'
;MRWHKDKRCEIEEARNVRLALYSDGFNPFGNMSTSYSMWPVILIPYNLPPWKCMKAPFTFLSLLIPGPRSHGKEIDIYLQPLIDELNELWMDGIQTYDSFSASFFQL
;
A
#
# COMPACT_ATOMS: atom_id res chain seq x y z
N MET A 1 -13.01 -17.13 0.78
CA MET A 1 -12.74 -16.15 -0.30
C MET A 1 -11.92 -16.84 -1.36
N ARG A 2 -12.54 -17.08 -2.52
CA ARG A 2 -11.94 -17.82 -3.65
C ARG A 2 -11.36 -16.77 -4.58
N TRP A 3 -10.06 -16.50 -4.47
CA TRP A 3 -9.36 -15.71 -5.47
C TRP A 3 -9.49 -16.47 -6.80
N HIS A 4 -10.26 -15.90 -7.73
CA HIS A 4 -10.24 -16.36 -9.11
C HIS A 4 -8.80 -16.22 -9.59
N LYS A 5 -8.13 -17.36 -9.81
CA LYS A 5 -6.87 -17.43 -10.55
C LYS A 5 -7.20 -17.08 -12.00
N ASP A 6 -7.30 -15.80 -12.30
CA ASP A 6 -7.31 -15.37 -13.68
C ASP A 6 -6.59 -14.03 -13.81
N LYS A 7 -5.78 -13.93 -14.86
CA LYS A 7 -4.71 -12.95 -15.11
C LYS A 7 -3.42 -13.23 -14.33
N ARG A 8 -2.49 -13.91 -15.00
CA ARG A 8 -1.06 -13.80 -14.69
C ARG A 8 -0.70 -12.30 -14.76
N CYS A 9 0.04 -11.79 -13.77
CA CYS A 9 0.65 -10.46 -13.84
C CYS A 9 1.75 -10.48 -14.91
N GLU A 10 1.37 -10.44 -16.18
CA GLU A 10 2.33 -10.22 -17.26
C GLU A 10 2.77 -8.76 -17.20
N ILE A 11 4.09 -8.57 -17.10
CA ILE A 11 4.75 -7.28 -17.17
C ILE A 11 4.72 -6.86 -18.64
N GLU A 12 3.55 -6.53 -19.19
CA GLU A 12 3.44 -6.08 -20.58
C GLU A 12 3.96 -4.64 -20.74
N GLU A 13 3.87 -3.84 -19.67
CA GLU A 13 4.15 -2.41 -19.72
C GLU A 13 5.20 -2.04 -18.65
N ALA A 14 6.29 -1.39 -19.07
CA ALA A 14 7.38 -0.95 -18.18
C ALA A 14 6.93 0.07 -17.12
N ARG A 15 5.74 0.66 -17.30
CA ARG A 15 5.16 1.71 -16.46
C ARG A 15 4.29 1.16 -15.32
N ASN A 16 4.07 -0.15 -15.25
CA ASN A 16 3.28 -0.76 -14.18
C ASN A 16 3.91 -0.53 -12.80
N VAL A 17 3.11 -0.02 -11.86
CA VAL A 17 3.56 0.26 -10.49
C VAL A 17 3.62 -1.04 -9.68
N ARG A 18 4.70 -1.19 -8.90
CA ARG A 18 4.86 -2.26 -7.90
C ARG A 18 4.80 -1.63 -6.52
N LEU A 19 3.77 -1.97 -5.76
CA LEU A 19 3.60 -1.48 -4.39
C LEU A 19 3.82 -2.61 -3.39
N ALA A 20 4.62 -2.33 -2.37
CA ALA A 20 4.70 -3.13 -1.16
C ALA A 20 3.73 -2.58 -0.13
N LEU A 21 3.03 -3.46 0.58
CA LEU A 21 2.22 -3.10 1.73
C LEU A 21 2.82 -3.75 2.98
N TYR A 22 3.05 -2.95 4.01
CA TYR A 22 3.57 -3.38 5.31
C TYR A 22 2.67 -2.84 6.41
N SER A 23 2.36 -3.68 7.41
CA SER A 23 1.68 -3.23 8.62
C SER A 23 2.25 -3.95 9.83
N ASP A 24 2.44 -3.21 10.91
CA ASP A 24 2.94 -3.71 12.19
C ASP A 24 2.29 -2.94 13.34
N GLY A 25 2.14 -3.60 14.48
CA GLY A 25 1.52 -3.00 15.67
C GLY A 25 2.55 -2.33 16.56
N PHE A 26 2.39 -1.04 16.84
CA PHE A 26 3.21 -0.33 17.82
C PHE A 26 2.36 0.29 18.95
N ASN A 27 2.95 0.50 20.13
CA ASN A 27 2.31 1.19 21.24
C ASN A 27 2.91 2.61 21.40
N PRO A 28 2.21 3.69 21.04
CA PRO A 28 2.71 5.06 21.14
C PRO A 28 2.91 5.54 22.58
N PHE A 29 2.27 4.91 23.58
CA PHE A 29 2.25 5.40 24.95
C PHE A 29 3.33 4.78 25.84
N GLY A 30 4.15 3.87 25.32
CA GLY A 30 5.38 3.37 25.97
C GLY A 30 5.20 2.64 27.31
N ASN A 31 3.98 2.48 27.83
CA ASN A 31 3.77 2.09 29.23
C ASN A 31 3.84 0.57 29.50
N MET A 32 4.55 -0.20 28.66
CA MET A 32 4.52 -1.69 28.65
C MET A 32 3.11 -2.29 28.67
N SER A 33 2.10 -1.48 28.38
CA SER A 33 0.70 -1.85 28.43
C SER A 33 0.28 -2.36 27.06
N THR A 34 -0.41 -3.49 27.01
CA THR A 34 -1.06 -3.98 25.78
C THR A 34 -2.46 -3.41 25.60
N SER A 35 -2.85 -2.40 26.40
CA SER A 35 -4.18 -1.78 26.38
C SER A 35 -4.45 -0.90 25.16
N TYR A 36 -3.41 -0.54 24.41
CA TYR A 36 -3.52 0.29 23.23
C TYR A 36 -2.44 -0.10 22.21
N SER A 37 -2.86 -0.33 20.98
CA SER A 37 -2.00 -0.59 19.84
C SER A 37 -2.41 0.30 18.67
N MET A 38 -1.45 0.68 17.85
CA MET A 38 -1.65 1.45 16.64
C MET A 38 -0.96 0.72 15.50
N TRP A 39 -1.71 0.48 14.43
CA TRP A 39 -1.26 -0.28 13.27
C TRP A 39 -1.17 0.66 12.07
N PRO A 40 0.01 1.24 11.79
CA PRO A 40 0.26 1.89 10.52
C PRO A 40 0.17 0.88 9.38
N VAL A 41 -0.46 1.28 8.28
CA VAL A 41 -0.37 0.59 6.99
C VAL A 41 0.47 1.46 6.07
N ILE A 42 1.62 0.93 5.68
CA ILE A 42 2.66 1.62 4.95
C ILE A 42 2.71 1.07 3.52
N LEU A 43 2.75 1.98 2.55
CA LEU A 43 2.95 1.68 1.14
C LEU A 43 4.34 2.11 0.69
N ILE A 44 5.00 1.26 -0.09
CA ILE A 44 6.35 1.50 -0.62
C ILE A 44 6.36 1.21 -2.13
N PRO A 45 6.76 2.17 -3.00
CA PRO A 45 6.91 1.92 -4.43
C PRO A 45 8.23 1.18 -4.70
N TYR A 46 8.12 -0.08 -5.13
CA TYR A 46 9.23 -0.94 -5.53
C TYR A 46 9.67 -0.76 -6.98
N ASN A 47 9.15 0.23 -7.70
CA ASN A 47 9.73 0.68 -8.97
C ASN A 47 11.08 1.39 -8.77
N LEU A 48 11.37 1.85 -7.54
CA LEU A 48 12.63 2.50 -7.21
C LEU A 48 13.72 1.46 -6.86
N PRO A 49 15.00 1.77 -7.12
CA PRO A 49 16.07 0.87 -6.76
C PRO A 49 16.15 0.64 -5.24
N PRO A 50 16.69 -0.51 -4.79
CA PRO A 50 16.65 -0.94 -3.37
C PRO A 50 17.21 0.08 -2.37
N TRP A 51 18.24 0.83 -2.77
CA TRP A 51 18.87 1.86 -1.95
C TRP A 51 18.01 3.13 -1.78
N LYS A 52 16.91 3.25 -2.53
CA LYS A 52 16.02 4.41 -2.53
C LYS A 52 14.64 4.06 -1.97
N CYS A 53 14.09 2.90 -2.28
CA CYS A 53 12.71 2.53 -1.91
C CYS A 53 12.47 2.52 -0.40
N MET A 54 13.46 2.17 0.42
CA MET A 54 13.34 2.14 1.89
C MET A 54 13.62 3.49 2.58
N LYS A 55 13.81 4.58 1.83
CA LYS A 55 14.01 5.90 2.45
C LYS A 55 12.66 6.51 2.81
N ALA A 56 12.61 7.19 3.96
CA ALA A 56 11.44 7.90 4.47
C ALA A 56 10.61 8.70 3.43
N PRO A 57 11.19 9.49 2.50
CA PRO A 57 10.39 10.24 1.51
C PRO A 57 9.66 9.36 0.48
N PHE A 58 10.00 8.08 0.38
CA PHE A 58 9.34 7.11 -0.52
C PHE A 58 8.49 6.09 0.26
N THR A 59 8.23 6.37 1.54
CA THR A 59 7.39 5.55 2.40
C THR A 59 6.12 6.32 2.72
N PHE A 60 4.98 5.81 2.27
CA PHE A 60 3.69 6.49 2.44
C PHE A 60 2.89 5.83 3.55
N LEU A 61 2.44 6.61 4.54
CA LEU A 61 1.47 6.14 5.52
C LEU A 61 0.07 6.27 4.90
N SER A 62 -0.55 5.13 4.59
CA SER A 62 -1.86 5.07 3.93
C SER A 62 -3.01 4.99 4.93
N LEU A 63 -2.88 4.17 5.97
CA LEU A 63 -3.88 4.03 7.03
C LEU A 63 -3.20 4.03 8.39
N LEU A 64 -3.92 4.52 9.39
CA LEU A 64 -3.52 4.44 10.78
C LEU A 64 -4.69 3.88 11.59
N ILE A 65 -4.56 2.62 12.02
CA ILE A 65 -5.65 1.90 12.68
C ILE A 65 -5.37 1.86 14.19
N PRO A 66 -6.05 2.69 15.00
CA PRO A 66 -5.94 2.61 16.45
C PRO A 66 -6.84 1.50 16.98
N GLY A 67 -6.39 0.82 18.04
CA GLY A 67 -7.33 0.06 18.86
C GLY A 67 -6.69 -0.75 19.99
N PRO A 68 -7.53 -1.24 20.91
CA PRO A 68 -7.10 -1.66 22.23
C PRO A 68 -6.28 -2.95 22.23
N ARG A 69 -6.35 -3.78 21.17
CA ARG A 69 -5.61 -5.03 21.00
C ARG A 69 -5.32 -5.27 19.52
N SER A 70 -4.44 -6.22 19.21
CA SER A 70 -4.13 -6.64 17.83
C SER A 70 -5.41 -7.08 17.08
N HIS A 71 -5.77 -6.36 16.01
CA HIS A 71 -6.98 -6.56 15.20
C HIS A 71 -6.86 -7.73 14.21
N GLY A 72 -6.13 -8.79 14.56
CA GLY A 72 -5.63 -9.78 13.59
C GLY A 72 -6.70 -10.46 12.72
N LYS A 73 -7.97 -10.51 13.16
CA LYS A 73 -9.08 -11.05 12.37
C LYS A 73 -9.92 -10.02 11.62
N GLU A 74 -9.83 -8.74 11.95
CA GLU A 74 -10.67 -7.65 11.39
C GLU A 74 -9.86 -6.68 10.53
N ILE A 75 -8.56 -6.95 10.33
CA ILE A 75 -7.67 -6.10 9.53
C ILE A 75 -8.14 -5.97 8.08
N ASP A 76 -8.79 -6.99 7.54
CA ASP A 76 -9.40 -6.99 6.21
C ASP A 76 -10.48 -5.92 6.04
N ILE A 77 -11.30 -5.69 7.08
CA ILE A 77 -12.33 -4.63 7.08
C ILE A 77 -11.67 -3.26 6.96
N TYR A 78 -10.59 -3.03 7.69
CA TYR A 78 -9.87 -1.74 7.66
C TYR A 78 -9.07 -1.54 6.38
N LEU A 79 -8.61 -2.61 5.74
CA LEU A 79 -7.88 -2.55 4.48
C LEU A 79 -8.79 -2.36 3.26
N GLN A 80 -10.09 -2.65 3.40
CA GLN A 80 -11.06 -2.52 2.31
C GLN A 80 -11.01 -1.17 1.56
N PRO A 81 -11.06 0.01 2.22
CA PRO A 81 -10.98 1.29 1.50
C PRO A 81 -9.69 1.44 0.69
N LEU A 82 -8.56 0.98 1.24
CA LEU A 82 -7.28 1.02 0.52
C LEU A 82 -7.27 0.06 -0.68
N ILE A 83 -7.87 -1.13 -0.55
CA ILE A 83 -8.00 -2.08 -1.66
C ILE A 83 -8.89 -1.49 -2.76
N ASP A 84 -9.98 -0.81 -2.40
CA ASP A 84 -10.88 -0.18 -3.35
C ASP A 84 -10.17 0.94 -4.13
N GLU A 85 -9.40 1.81 -3.47
CA GLU A 85 -8.57 2.84 -4.13
C GLU A 85 -7.51 2.23 -5.05
N LEU A 86 -6.85 1.15 -4.63
CA LEU A 86 -5.85 0.45 -5.46
C LEU A 86 -6.48 -0.25 -6.66
N ASN A 87 -7.72 -0.74 -6.54
CA ASN A 87 -8.47 -1.31 -7.65
C ASN A 87 -8.92 -0.22 -8.63
N GLU A 88 -9.38 0.93 -8.14
CA GLU A 88 -9.71 2.09 -8.98
C GLU A 88 -8.48 2.55 -9.77
N LEU A 89 -7.32 2.66 -9.09
CA LEU A 89 -6.04 2.96 -9.75
C LEU A 89 -5.68 1.92 -10.80
N TRP A 90 -6.01 0.64 -10.62
CA TRP A 90 -5.67 -0.40 -11.59
C TRP A 90 -6.64 -0.47 -12.77
N MET A 91 -7.91 -0.17 -12.54
CA MET A 91 -8.99 -0.33 -13.53
C MET A 91 -9.22 0.93 -14.35
N ASP A 92 -9.34 2.07 -13.67
CA ASP A 92 -9.62 3.36 -14.29
C ASP A 92 -8.31 4.12 -14.57
N GLY A 93 -7.30 3.92 -13.72
CA GLY A 93 -6.01 4.56 -13.83
C GLY A 93 -6.04 6.06 -13.53
N ILE A 94 -4.85 6.64 -13.38
CA ILE A 94 -4.70 8.08 -13.12
C ILE A 94 -3.87 8.70 -14.23
N GLN A 95 -4.34 9.85 -14.73
CA GLN A 95 -3.61 10.62 -15.73
C GLN A 95 -2.26 11.06 -15.16
N THR A 96 -1.20 10.44 -15.66
CA THR A 96 0.16 10.61 -15.17
C THR A 96 1.04 11.15 -16.28
N TYR A 97 1.88 12.13 -15.94
CA TYR A 97 2.82 12.71 -16.88
C TYR A 97 4.11 11.88 -16.93
N ASP A 98 4.45 11.36 -18.10
CA ASP A 98 5.73 10.72 -18.33
C ASP A 98 6.75 11.75 -18.84
N SER A 99 7.78 12.01 -18.00
CA SER A 99 8.86 12.93 -18.35
C SER A 99 9.74 12.45 -19.50
N PHE A 100 9.81 11.14 -19.75
CA PHE A 100 10.66 10.59 -20.81
C PHE A 100 10.03 10.79 -22.19
N SER A 101 8.74 10.47 -22.33
CA SER A 101 7.99 10.70 -23.58
C SER A 101 7.42 12.12 -23.71
N ALA A 102 7.49 12.93 -22.66
CA ALA A 102 6.85 14.25 -22.57
C ALA A 102 5.35 14.22 -22.90
N SER A 103 4.67 13.14 -22.49
CA SER A 103 3.26 12.88 -22.80
C SER A 103 2.50 12.38 -21.57
N PHE A 104 1.18 12.51 -21.61
CA PHE A 104 0.31 11.95 -20.58
C PHE A 104 -0.11 10.53 -20.96
N PHE A 105 -0.14 9.65 -19.96
CA PHE A 105 -0.68 8.30 -20.08
C PHE A 105 -1.60 8.00 -18.89
N GLN A 106 -2.43 6.99 -19.05
CA GLN A 106 -3.23 6.46 -17.96
C GLN A 106 -2.39 5.40 -17.25
N LEU A 107 -2.04 5.68 -15.99
CA LEU A 107 -1.24 4.77 -15.14
C LEU A 107 -2.02 3.52 -14.77
#